data_AF-A0A8X6F020-F1
#
_entry.id   AF-A0A8X6F020-F1
#
_cell.length_a   1.000
_cell.length_b   1.000
_cell.length_c   1.000
_cell.angle_alpha   90.00
_cell.angle_beta   90.00
_cell.angle_gamma   90.00
#
_symmetry.space_group_name_H-M   'P 1'
#
loop_
_entity.id
_entity.type
_entity.pdbx_description
1 polymer ?
#
loop_
_entity_poly.entity_id
_entity_poly.type
_entity_poly.pdbx_seq_one_letter_code
_entity_poly.pdbx_strand_id
1 'polypeptide(L)'
;MAFLGKGLKADLQIMATETGVEDVLSLKVFELREAILNSKNFDEEFCREQLNTIIEERKRREETDLAERKRKEETDLAERKRNEEIDLAERKRKEDIEFAERKRKEELDLAERKRKEDIEFSERKRKEEIEFAERKRLDELEERKRKDEMNFELQKKRIELGGGGSENEVKESEQFKIDLQKLLP
;
A
#
# COMPACT_ATOMS: atom_id res chain seq x y z
N MET A 1 7.12 -51.97 -59.20
CA MET A 1 7.35 -52.21 -57.76
C MET A 1 6.88 -51.00 -56.95
N ALA A 2 5.84 -51.16 -56.12
CA ALA A 2 5.09 -50.04 -55.52
C ALA A 2 5.49 -49.68 -54.08
N PHE A 3 6.30 -50.50 -53.39
CA PHE A 3 6.52 -50.38 -51.94
C PHE A 3 7.37 -49.16 -51.54
N LEU A 4 8.37 -48.77 -52.36
CA LEU A 4 9.15 -47.53 -52.18
C LEU A 4 8.30 -46.26 -52.30
N GLY A 5 7.04 -46.38 -52.75
CA GLY A 5 6.05 -45.31 -52.75
C GLY A 5 5.55 -44.92 -51.36
N LYS A 6 5.68 -45.80 -50.36
CA LYS A 6 5.16 -45.61 -49.00
C LYS A 6 6.06 -44.74 -48.12
N GLY A 7 7.36 -44.70 -48.41
CA GLY A 7 8.36 -43.94 -47.66
C GLY A 7 8.41 -42.47 -48.06
N LEU A 8 8.67 -41.60 -47.09
CA LEU A 8 9.06 -40.22 -47.30
C LEU A 8 10.50 -40.13 -47.82
N LYS A 9 10.91 -38.93 -48.25
CA LYS A 9 12.29 -38.68 -48.71
C LYS A 9 13.32 -39.14 -47.67
N ALA A 10 13.11 -38.84 -46.39
CA ALA A 10 14.02 -39.22 -45.31
C ALA A 10 14.12 -40.75 -45.17
N ASP A 11 13.00 -41.47 -45.24
CA ASP A 11 13.00 -42.94 -45.16
C ASP A 11 13.77 -43.55 -46.34
N LEU A 12 13.59 -43.00 -47.54
CA LEU A 12 14.28 -43.45 -48.75
C LEU A 12 15.77 -43.11 -48.74
N GLN A 13 16.18 -42.03 -48.08
CA GLN A 13 17.59 -41.70 -47.87
C GLN A 13 18.28 -42.70 -46.93
N ILE A 14 17.59 -43.09 -45.86
CA ILE A 14 18.08 -44.14 -44.94
C ILE A 14 18.19 -45.47 -45.69
N MET A 15 17.14 -45.88 -46.42
CA MET A 15 17.17 -47.09 -47.26
C MET A 15 18.27 -47.06 -48.33
N ALA A 16 18.47 -45.93 -49.01
CA ALA A 16 19.51 -45.79 -50.02
C ALA A 16 20.91 -45.92 -49.40
N THR A 17 21.12 -45.38 -48.21
CA THR A 17 22.38 -45.53 -47.46
C THR A 17 22.62 -47.00 -47.10
N GLU A 18 21.59 -47.71 -46.64
CA GLU A 18 21.67 -49.14 -46.27
C GLU A 18 21.92 -50.06 -47.48
N THR A 19 21.44 -49.67 -48.66
CA THR A 19 21.73 -50.38 -49.92
C THR A 19 23.08 -50.01 -50.55
N GLY A 20 23.87 -49.14 -49.90
CA GLY A 20 25.23 -48.77 -50.30
C GLY A 20 25.30 -47.63 -51.32
N VAL A 21 24.26 -46.80 -51.42
CA VAL A 21 24.25 -45.59 -52.26
C VAL A 21 24.91 -44.45 -51.48
N GLU A 22 25.93 -43.83 -52.08
CA GLU A 22 26.60 -42.64 -51.53
C GLU A 22 25.87 -41.34 -51.96
N ASP A 23 26.10 -40.23 -51.24
CA ASP A 23 25.55 -38.90 -51.56
C ASP A 23 24.01 -38.80 -51.66
N VAL A 24 23.29 -39.56 -50.82
CA VAL A 24 21.82 -39.63 -50.81
C VAL A 24 21.11 -38.33 -50.40
N LEU A 25 21.82 -37.39 -49.77
CA LEU A 25 21.23 -36.15 -49.25
C LEU A 25 20.74 -35.21 -50.37
N SER A 26 21.50 -35.12 -51.46
CA SER A 26 21.19 -34.30 -52.63
C SER A 26 20.16 -34.93 -53.57
N LEU A 27 19.99 -36.25 -53.51
CA LEU A 27 19.12 -36.98 -54.42
C LEU A 27 17.64 -36.64 -54.21
N LYS A 28 16.89 -36.58 -55.31
CA LYS A 28 15.43 -36.47 -55.31
C LYS A 28 14.79 -37.82 -55.01
N VAL A 29 13.52 -37.81 -54.59
CA VAL A 29 12.75 -39.03 -54.29
C VAL A 29 12.77 -40.02 -55.45
N PHE A 30 12.68 -39.54 -56.69
CA PHE A 30 12.78 -40.39 -57.88
C PHE A 30 14.17 -41.04 -58.02
N GLU A 31 15.25 -40.26 -57.92
CA GLU A 31 16.64 -40.72 -58.03
C GLU A 31 16.99 -41.69 -56.90
N LEU A 32 16.50 -41.47 -55.68
CA LEU A 32 16.64 -42.40 -54.56
C LEU A 32 15.98 -43.74 -54.85
N ARG A 33 14.75 -43.74 -55.38
CA ARG A 33 14.04 -44.97 -55.74
C ARG A 33 14.77 -45.74 -56.82
N GLU A 34 15.27 -45.03 -57.82
CA GLU A 34 16.05 -45.63 -58.91
C GLU A 34 17.38 -46.19 -58.42
N ALA A 35 18.10 -45.46 -57.57
CA ALA A 35 19.38 -45.90 -57.01
C ALA A 35 19.24 -47.15 -56.12
N ILE A 36 18.16 -47.25 -55.33
CA ILE A 36 17.86 -48.45 -54.52
C ILE A 36 17.61 -49.66 -55.43
N LEU A 37 16.80 -49.50 -56.48
CA LEU A 37 16.45 -50.60 -57.40
C LEU A 37 17.64 -51.07 -58.25
N ASN A 38 18.55 -50.17 -58.58
CA ASN A 38 19.75 -50.47 -59.37
C ASN A 38 20.97 -50.88 -58.50
N SER A 39 20.81 -50.93 -57.18
CA SER A 39 21.90 -51.33 -56.29
C SER A 39 22.27 -52.80 -56.50
N LYS A 40 23.57 -53.11 -56.42
CA LYS A 40 24.08 -54.50 -56.43
C LYS A 40 23.58 -55.33 -55.26
N ASN A 41 23.15 -54.67 -54.18
CA ASN A 41 22.64 -55.29 -52.96
C ASN A 41 21.10 -55.27 -52.88
N PHE A 42 20.42 -55.06 -54.01
CA PHE A 42 18.96 -55.00 -54.03
C PHE A 42 18.34 -56.40 -53.85
N ASP A 43 17.61 -56.56 -52.75
CA ASP A 43 16.68 -57.67 -52.51
C ASP A 43 15.29 -57.11 -52.17
N GLU A 44 14.26 -57.55 -52.89
CA GLU A 44 12.92 -56.94 -52.81
C GLU A 44 12.25 -57.17 -51.45
N GLU A 45 12.37 -58.36 -50.88
CA GLU A 45 11.76 -58.67 -49.57
C GLU A 45 12.49 -57.93 -48.46
N PHE A 46 13.82 -57.98 -48.45
CA PHE A 46 14.65 -57.26 -47.50
C PHE A 46 14.40 -55.76 -47.56
N CYS A 47 14.45 -55.13 -48.74
CA CYS A 47 14.23 -53.68 -48.87
C CYS A 47 12.82 -53.27 -48.43
N ARG A 48 11.83 -54.15 -48.63
CA ARG A 48 10.45 -53.91 -48.21
C ARG A 48 10.31 -53.96 -46.70
N GLU A 49 10.89 -54.97 -46.05
CA GLU A 49 10.89 -55.11 -44.59
C GLU A 49 11.65 -53.97 -43.92
N GLN A 50 12.87 -53.66 -44.37
CA GLN A 50 13.66 -52.55 -43.84
C GLN A 50 12.94 -51.20 -43.98
N LEU A 51 12.35 -50.94 -45.15
CA LEU A 51 11.61 -49.69 -45.35
C LEU A 51 10.39 -49.60 -44.40
N ASN A 52 9.69 -50.71 -44.16
CA ASN A 52 8.59 -50.73 -43.20
C ASN A 52 9.09 -50.41 -41.79
N THR A 53 10.21 -51.01 -41.36
CA THR A 53 10.83 -50.72 -40.05
C THR A 53 11.23 -49.26 -39.92
N ILE A 54 11.85 -48.66 -40.94
CA ILE A 54 12.21 -47.23 -40.93
C ILE A 54 10.97 -46.34 -40.82
N ILE A 55 9.90 -46.66 -41.57
CA ILE A 55 8.64 -45.92 -41.51
C ILE A 55 8.02 -46.02 -40.11
N GLU A 56 8.00 -47.21 -39.51
CA GLU A 56 7.47 -47.44 -38.16
C GLU A 56 8.30 -46.71 -37.09
N GLU A 57 9.62 -46.76 -37.19
CA GLU A 57 10.54 -46.01 -36.34
C GLU A 57 10.28 -44.50 -36.40
N ARG A 58 10.13 -43.94 -37.61
CA ARG A 58 9.83 -42.51 -37.79
C ARG A 58 8.49 -42.15 -37.15
N LYS A 59 7.44 -42.93 -37.41
CA LYS A 59 6.10 -42.71 -36.82
C LYS A 59 6.16 -42.76 -35.30
N ARG A 60 6.89 -43.72 -34.72
CA ARG A 60 7.09 -43.82 -33.28
C ARG A 60 7.78 -42.58 -32.71
N ARG A 61 8.82 -42.06 -33.39
CA ARG A 61 9.50 -40.82 -32.98
C ARG A 61 8.58 -39.60 -33.08
N GLU A 62 7.81 -39.47 -34.16
CA GLU A 62 6.82 -38.40 -34.32
C GLU A 62 5.76 -38.43 -33.22
N GLU A 63 5.29 -39.63 -32.84
CA GLU A 63 4.33 -39.82 -31.76
C GLU A 63 4.91 -39.44 -30.39
N THR A 64 6.16 -39.85 -30.10
CA THR A 64 6.83 -39.48 -28.85
C THR A 64 7.06 -37.97 -28.76
N ASP A 65 7.50 -37.34 -29.84
CA ASP A 65 7.73 -35.88 -29.89
C ASP A 65 6.42 -35.12 -29.69
N LEU A 66 5.32 -35.58 -30.30
CA LEU A 66 4.01 -34.97 -30.14
C LEU A 66 3.50 -35.13 -28.70
N ALA A 67 3.69 -36.31 -28.10
CA ALA A 67 3.31 -36.56 -26.71
C ALA A 67 4.11 -35.70 -25.73
N GLU A 68 5.42 -35.52 -25.96
CA GLU A 68 6.27 -34.66 -25.15
C GLU A 68 5.88 -33.18 -25.28
N ARG A 69 5.62 -32.69 -26.50
CA ARG A 69 5.11 -31.34 -26.72
C ARG A 69 3.80 -31.09 -25.98
N LYS A 70 2.84 -32.01 -26.06
CA LYS A 70 1.57 -31.90 -25.34
C LYS A 70 1.75 -31.85 -23.83
N ARG A 71 2.62 -32.70 -23.27
CA ARG A 71 2.94 -32.68 -21.83
C ARG A 71 3.54 -31.33 -21.42
N LYS A 72 4.46 -30.80 -22.22
CA LYS A 72 5.09 -29.50 -21.94
C LYS A 72 4.07 -28.36 -21.99
N GLU A 73 3.19 -28.34 -22.98
CA GLU A 73 2.11 -27.35 -23.05
C GLU A 73 1.16 -27.43 -21.85
N GLU A 74 0.84 -28.64 -21.39
CA GLU A 74 0.02 -28.86 -20.21
C GLU A 74 0.70 -28.34 -18.93
N THR A 75 2.00 -28.62 -18.75
CA THR A 75 2.76 -28.11 -17.61
C THR A 75 2.87 -26.59 -17.62
N ASP A 76 3.14 -25.99 -18.78
CA ASP A 76 3.25 -24.53 -18.93
C ASP A 76 1.91 -23.85 -18.62
N LEU A 77 0.80 -24.45 -19.05
CA LEU A 77 -0.54 -23.93 -18.74
C LEU A 77 -0.87 -24.04 -17.25
N ALA A 78 -0.51 -25.15 -16.61
CA ALA A 78 -0.71 -25.34 -15.18
C ALA A 78 0.12 -24.34 -14.36
N GLU A 79 1.36 -24.10 -14.75
CA GLU A 79 2.24 -23.11 -14.10
C GLU A 79 1.69 -21.68 -14.24
N ARG A 80 1.23 -21.30 -15.43
CA ARG A 80 0.58 -19.99 -15.66
C ARG A 80 -0.63 -19.78 -14.75
N LYS A 81 -1.53 -20.77 -14.67
CA LYS A 81 -2.70 -20.68 -13.78
C LYS A 81 -2.31 -20.53 -12.32
N ARG A 82 -1.30 -21.26 -11.87
CA ARG A 82 -0.79 -21.16 -10.50
C ARG A 82 -0.22 -19.77 -10.21
N ASN A 83 0.54 -19.21 -11.14
CA ASN A 83 1.11 -17.87 -10.98
C ASN A 83 0.01 -16.79 -10.97
N GLU A 84 -1.00 -16.90 -11.83
CA GLU A 84 -2.16 -15.99 -11.82
C GLU A 84 -2.91 -16.05 -10.47
N GLU A 85 -3.09 -17.25 -9.89
CA GLU A 85 -3.72 -17.41 -8.59
C GLU A 85 -2.91 -16.74 -7.46
N ILE A 86 -1.58 -16.91 -7.48
CA ILE A 86 -0.67 -16.27 -6.53
C ILE A 86 -0.76 -14.74 -6.65
N ASP A 87 -0.68 -14.21 -7.86
CA ASP A 87 -0.75 -12.76 -8.11
C ASP A 87 -2.06 -12.16 -7.62
N LEU A 88 -3.19 -12.84 -7.86
CA LEU A 88 -4.50 -12.42 -7.37
C LEU A 88 -4.56 -12.44 -5.83
N ALA A 89 -4.01 -13.47 -5.19
CA ALA A 89 -3.96 -13.58 -3.74
C ALA A 89 -3.09 -12.47 -3.13
N GLU A 90 -1.95 -12.15 -3.73
CA GLU A 90 -1.09 -11.05 -3.28
C GLU A 90 -1.76 -9.69 -3.43
N ARG A 91 -2.46 -9.43 -4.54
CA ARG A 91 -3.21 -8.18 -4.73
C ARG A 91 -4.26 -7.98 -3.66
N LYS A 92 -5.07 -9.01 -3.39
CA LYS A 92 -6.09 -8.96 -2.32
C LYS A 92 -5.46 -8.69 -0.95
N ARG A 93 -4.36 -9.37 -0.62
CA ARG A 93 -3.66 -9.11 0.65
C ARG A 93 -3.16 -7.68 0.76
N LYS A 94 -2.62 -7.10 -0.32
CA LYS A 94 -2.17 -5.70 -0.33
C LYS A 94 -3.34 -4.74 -0.12
N GLU A 95 -4.46 -4.96 -0.81
CA GLU A 95 -5.69 -4.16 -0.65
C GLU A 95 -6.23 -4.22 0.78
N ASP A 96 -6.27 -5.41 1.38
CA ASP A 96 -6.72 -5.61 2.77
C ASP A 96 -5.82 -4.85 3.78
N ILE A 97 -4.49 -4.93 3.59
CA ILE A 97 -3.53 -4.21 4.42
C ILE A 97 -3.73 -2.70 4.29
N GLU A 98 -3.82 -2.19 3.06
CA GLU A 98 -3.97 -0.77 2.80
C GLU A 98 -5.30 -0.23 3.39
N PHE A 99 -6.37 -1.01 3.27
CA PHE A 99 -7.65 -0.67 3.88
C PHE A 99 -7.57 -0.62 5.41
N ALA A 100 -6.91 -1.60 6.04
CA ALA A 100 -6.71 -1.63 7.49
C ALA A 100 -5.85 -0.45 7.98
N GLU A 101 -4.81 -0.08 7.24
CA GLU A 101 -3.96 1.08 7.55
C GLU A 101 -4.73 2.39 7.45
N ARG A 102 -5.51 2.59 6.38
CA ARG A 102 -6.38 3.77 6.23
C ARG A 102 -7.35 3.90 7.41
N LYS A 103 -8.02 2.81 7.76
CA LYS A 103 -8.97 2.81 8.89
C LYS A 103 -8.29 3.15 10.21
N ARG A 104 -7.12 2.58 10.50
CA ARG A 104 -6.34 2.93 11.70
C ARG A 104 -5.95 4.39 11.73
N LYS A 105 -5.54 4.95 10.58
CA LYS A 105 -5.17 6.36 10.49
C LYS A 105 -6.37 7.28 10.76
N GLU A 106 -7.54 6.97 10.19
CA GLU A 106 -8.77 7.71 10.45
C GLU A 106 -9.18 7.67 11.93
N GLU A 107 -9.06 6.51 12.58
CA GLU A 107 -9.35 6.36 14.01
C GLU A 107 -8.39 7.21 14.87
N LEU A 108 -7.10 7.24 14.54
CA LEU A 108 -6.10 8.07 15.23
C LEU A 108 -6.37 9.56 15.04
N ASP A 109 -6.66 9.99 13.81
CA ASP A 109 -6.96 11.39 13.50
C ASP A 109 -8.21 11.85 14.27
N LEU A 110 -9.24 11.01 14.35
CA LEU A 110 -10.46 11.30 15.11
C LEU A 110 -10.18 11.39 16.62
N ALA A 111 -9.38 10.47 17.16
CA ALA A 111 -9.00 10.48 18.57
C ALA A 111 -8.17 11.72 18.92
N GLU A 112 -7.26 12.14 18.05
CA GLU A 112 -6.45 13.34 18.24
C GLU A 112 -7.32 14.61 18.23
N ARG A 113 -8.29 14.71 17.30
CA ARG A 113 -9.25 15.82 17.26
C ARG A 113 -10.06 15.93 18.55
N LYS A 114 -10.65 14.82 19.02
CA LYS A 114 -11.40 14.81 20.28
C LYS A 114 -10.54 15.24 21.46
N ARG A 115 -9.30 14.75 21.54
CA ARG A 115 -8.37 15.16 22.60
C ARG A 115 -8.07 16.66 22.55
N LYS A 116 -7.88 17.24 21.36
CA LYS A 116 -7.66 18.69 21.20
C LYS A 116 -8.89 19.48 21.63
N GLU A 117 -10.09 19.06 21.21
CA GLU A 117 -11.35 19.68 21.61
C GLU A 117 -11.56 19.64 23.13
N ASP A 118 -11.27 18.51 23.78
CA ASP A 118 -11.37 18.36 25.24
C ASP A 118 -10.41 19.30 25.98
N ILE A 119 -9.16 19.43 25.49
CA ILE A 119 -8.17 20.34 26.05
C ILE A 119 -8.64 21.79 25.89
N GLU A 120 -9.05 22.18 24.68
CA GLU A 120 -9.50 23.54 24.41
C GLU A 120 -10.73 23.90 25.25
N PHE A 121 -11.68 22.98 25.40
CA PHE A 121 -12.83 23.16 26.26
C PHE A 121 -12.44 23.37 27.73
N SER A 122 -11.50 22.56 28.24
CA SER A 122 -11.00 22.69 29.62
C SER A 122 -10.28 24.03 29.85
N GLU A 123 -9.47 24.47 28.88
CA GLU A 123 -8.78 25.76 28.95
C GLU A 123 -9.74 26.95 28.93
N ARG A 124 -10.76 26.93 28.06
CA ARG A 124 -11.81 27.97 28.04
C ARG A 124 -12.51 28.06 29.38
N LYS A 125 -12.94 26.92 29.94
CA LYS A 125 -13.62 26.88 31.23
C LYS A 125 -12.74 27.44 32.37
N ARG A 126 -11.45 27.11 32.38
CA ARG A 126 -10.50 27.69 33.36
C ARG A 126 -10.35 29.20 33.20
N LYS A 127 -10.27 29.71 31.97
CA LYS A 127 -10.20 31.16 31.71
C LYS A 127 -11.45 31.87 32.20
N GLU A 128 -12.63 31.33 31.89
CA GLU A 128 -13.91 31.88 32.38
C GLU A 128 -13.98 31.89 33.91
N GLU A 129 -13.50 30.85 34.58
CA GLU A 129 -13.45 30.78 36.04
C GLU A 129 -12.49 31.83 36.64
N ILE A 130 -11.32 32.04 36.02
CA ILE A 130 -10.38 33.08 36.42
C ILE A 130 -10.99 34.47 36.23
N GLU A 131 -11.55 34.77 35.05
CA GLU A 131 -12.19 36.06 34.76
C GLU A 131 -13.34 36.35 35.73
N PHE A 132 -14.14 35.33 36.06
CA PHE A 132 -15.21 35.47 37.03
C PHE A 132 -14.69 35.80 38.43
N ALA A 133 -13.63 35.09 38.87
CA ALA A 133 -13.00 35.35 40.16
C ALA A 133 -12.35 36.74 40.23
N GLU A 134 -11.73 37.22 39.15
CA GLU A 134 -11.15 38.56 39.06
C GLU A 134 -12.22 39.65 39.14
N ARG A 135 -13.33 39.52 38.40
CA ARG A 135 -14.46 40.46 38.50
C ARG A 135 -14.99 40.55 39.92
N LYS A 136 -15.21 39.41 40.56
CA LYS A 136 -15.70 39.37 41.95
C LYS A 136 -14.73 40.08 42.92
N ARG A 137 -13.42 39.87 42.76
CA ARG A 137 -12.41 40.57 43.58
C ARG A 137 -12.41 42.07 43.33
N LEU A 138 -12.60 42.49 42.08
CA LEU A 138 -12.67 43.90 41.72
C LEU A 138 -13.91 44.57 42.35
N ASP A 139 -15.07 43.92 42.26
CA ASP A 139 -16.31 44.39 42.89
C ASP A 139 -16.14 44.51 44.42
N GLU A 140 -15.55 43.50 45.07
CA GLU A 140 -15.27 43.53 46.52
C GLU A 140 -14.31 44.66 46.92
N LEU A 141 -13.29 44.94 46.09
CA LEU A 141 -12.37 46.06 46.30
C LEU A 141 -13.07 47.41 46.14
N GLU A 142 -13.96 47.55 45.16
CA GLU A 142 -14.72 48.77 44.93
C GLU A 142 -15.70 49.04 46.08
N GLU A 143 -16.39 48.01 46.57
CA GLU A 143 -17.25 48.14 47.76
C GLU A 143 -16.46 48.56 49.01
N ARG A 144 -15.27 48.00 49.23
CA ARG A 144 -14.39 48.42 50.34
C ARG A 144 -13.99 49.88 50.19
N LYS A 145 -13.56 50.30 49.00
CA LYS A 145 -13.21 51.71 48.73
C LYS A 145 -14.38 52.65 49.01
N ARG A 146 -15.60 52.32 48.58
CA ARG A 146 -16.81 53.12 48.86
C ARG A 146 -17.11 53.22 50.36
N LYS A 147 -16.91 52.13 51.12
CA LYS A 147 -17.08 52.13 52.59
C LYS A 147 -16.02 52.98 53.29
N ASP A 148 -14.76 52.85 52.87
CA ASP A 148 -13.65 53.62 53.43
C ASP A 148 -13.82 55.12 53.15
N GLU A 149 -14.25 55.49 51.93
CA GLU A 149 -14.56 56.88 51.57
C GLU A 149 -15.74 57.44 52.37
N MET A 150 -16.81 56.67 52.57
CA MET A 150 -17.93 57.09 53.43
C MET A 150 -17.49 57.29 54.88
N ASN A 151 -16.71 56.35 55.43
CA ASN A 151 -16.17 56.45 56.78
C ASN A 151 -15.30 57.71 56.93
N PHE A 152 -14.48 58.00 55.93
CA PHE A 152 -13.66 59.18 55.87
C PHE A 152 -14.48 60.48 55.91
N GLU A 153 -15.51 60.60 55.06
CA GLU A 153 -16.39 61.76 55.03
C GLU A 153 -17.16 61.96 56.35
N LEU A 154 -17.58 60.86 57.01
CA LEU A 154 -18.19 60.91 58.34
C LEU A 154 -17.21 61.40 59.41
N GLN A 155 -15.96 60.95 59.38
CA GLN A 155 -14.91 61.40 60.30
C GLN A 155 -14.62 62.89 60.11
N LYS A 156 -14.53 63.34 58.86
CA LYS A 156 -14.35 64.77 58.53
C LYS A 156 -15.48 65.63 59.09
N LYS A 157 -16.75 65.27 58.84
CA LYS A 157 -17.91 65.97 59.41
C LYS A 157 -17.92 66.01 60.94
N ARG A 158 -17.49 64.93 61.60
CA ARG A 158 -17.38 64.87 63.06
C ARG A 158 -16.36 65.89 63.58
N ILE A 159 -15.23 66.04 62.90
CA ILE A 159 -14.19 67.02 63.24
C ILE A 159 -14.71 68.45 63.04
N GLU A 160 -15.37 68.73 61.91
CA GLU A 160 -15.93 70.05 61.59
C GLU A 160 -17.03 70.50 62.58
N LEU A 161 -17.91 69.59 63.00
CA LEU A 161 -19.00 69.88 63.96
C LEU A 161 -18.53 69.92 65.42
N GLY A 162 -17.40 69.29 65.74
CA GLY A 162 -16.86 69.15 67.09
C GLY A 162 -15.93 70.28 67.56
N GLY A 163 -15.56 71.23 66.69
CA GLY A 163 -14.84 72.45 67.07
C GLY A 163 -13.46 72.25 67.71
N GLY A 164 -12.67 71.27 67.28
CA GLY A 164 -11.37 70.99 67.90
C GLY A 164 -10.39 70.09 67.15
N GLY A 165 -10.49 69.96 65.82
CA GLY A 165 -9.48 69.24 65.04
C GLY A 165 -8.21 70.06 64.86
N SER A 166 -7.05 69.50 65.21
CA SER A 166 -5.77 70.17 64.96
C SER A 166 -5.47 70.21 63.46
N GLU A 167 -4.75 71.24 62.96
CA GLU A 167 -4.35 71.31 61.54
C GLU A 167 -3.62 70.05 61.03
N ASN A 168 -2.99 69.29 61.92
CA ASN A 168 -2.36 68.01 61.59
C ASN A 168 -3.37 66.89 61.32
N GLU A 169 -4.49 66.83 62.04
CA GLU A 169 -5.53 65.82 61.81
C GLU A 169 -6.26 66.05 60.48
N VAL A 170 -6.42 67.32 60.08
CA VAL A 170 -6.97 67.67 58.76
C VAL A 170 -6.01 67.25 57.64
N LYS A 171 -4.70 67.50 57.80
CA LYS A 171 -3.67 67.10 56.82
C LYS A 171 -3.50 65.58 56.74
N GLU A 172 -3.53 64.86 57.85
CA GLU A 172 -3.53 63.38 57.85
C GLU A 172 -4.77 62.82 57.17
N SER A 173 -5.92 63.48 57.34
CA SER A 173 -7.14 63.08 56.64
C SER A 173 -6.99 63.26 55.12
N GLU A 174 -6.44 64.38 54.66
CA GLU A 174 -6.22 64.61 53.22
C GLU A 174 -5.16 63.66 52.62
N GLN A 175 -4.12 63.34 53.37
CA GLN A 175 -3.09 62.38 52.95
C GLN A 175 -3.66 60.96 52.79
N PHE A 176 -4.56 60.53 53.68
CA PHE A 176 -5.25 59.25 53.58
C PHE A 176 -6.12 59.15 52.31
N LYS A 177 -6.77 60.25 51.89
CA LYS A 177 -7.53 60.31 50.63
C LYS A 177 -6.64 60.18 49.40
N ILE A 178 -5.47 60.82 49.41
CA ILE A 178 -4.48 60.71 48.33
C ILE A 178 -3.94 59.28 48.22
N ASP A 179 -3.66 58.63 49.35
CA ASP A 179 -3.12 57.27 49.36
C ASP A 179 -4.19 56.23 48.96
N LEU A 180 -5.47 56.46 49.29
CA LEU A 180 -6.61 55.72 48.75
C LEU A 180 -6.73 55.84 47.22
N GLN A 181 -6.45 57.02 46.64
CA GLN A 181 -6.46 57.24 45.19
C GLN A 181 -5.28 56.59 44.46
N LYS A 182 -4.11 56.47 45.11
CA LYS A 182 -2.91 55.83 44.55
C LYS A 182 -2.97 54.30 44.52
N LEU A 183 -3.91 53.69 45.25
CA LEU A 183 -4.22 52.25 45.23
C LEU A 183 -5.15 51.85 44.07
N LEU A 184 -5.29 52.69 43.04
CA LEU A 184 -5.86 52.31 41.75
C LEU A 184 -4.75 51.77 40.83
N PRO A 185 -4.92 50.63 40.15
CA PRO A 185 -4.07 50.25 39.04
C PRO A 185 -4.28 51.17 37.83
#